data_AF-A0A445CGW0-F1
#
_entry.id   AF-A0A445CGW0-F1
#
_cell.length_a   1.000
_cell.length_b   1.000
_cell.length_c   1.000
_cell.angle_alpha   90.00
_cell.angle_beta   90.00
_cell.angle_gamma   90.00
#
_symmetry.space_group_name_H-M   'P 1'
#
loop_
_entity.id
_entity.type
_entity.pdbx_description
1 polymer ?
#
loop_
_entity_poly.entity_id
_entity_poly.type
_entity_poly.pdbx_seq_one_letter_code
_entity_poly.pdbx_strand_id
1 'polypeptide(L)'
;MATTLVDQSALGSQFDEKNVHNHVTKDTNEVTLNGVSHNGFTAPEINSFGHSFRAYDVESERQKGVEEFYRLQHINQTYDFVKKMRENYEKLNRAEMSIWECCELLNQVVDDSDPDLDEPQIQHLLQSAEAIRKDYPNEDWLHLTALIHDLGKILLLPQFGELPQWAVVGDTFPVGCAFDEANIHHKFFKENPDIKNPAYNTKDGIYTNGCGLENVMMSWGHDDYMYLVAKENGCTLPSAGLFIIRYHSFYPLHKEGAYSHLMNDKDRENLKWLHIFNKYDLYSKSKVLVDVEKVKPYYQSLIEKVAKENGCTLPLAGLFIMRYHSFYPLHKEGAYSHLMNDEDRENLKWLHIFNKYDLYSKSKVLVDVEKVKPYYQSLIEKYFPAKLKW
;
A
#
# COMPACT_ATOMS: atom_id res chain seq x y z
N MET A 1 -7.10 13.50 75.89
CA MET A 1 -6.77 12.25 76.59
C MET A 1 -7.16 11.10 75.66
N ALA A 2 -6.42 10.03 75.48
CA ALA A 2 -5.05 9.68 75.82
C ALA A 2 -4.80 8.36 75.09
N THR A 3 -3.72 8.29 74.33
CA THR A 3 -3.18 7.09 73.68
C THR A 3 -2.96 5.96 74.67
N THR A 4 -3.11 4.70 74.23
CA THR A 4 -2.38 3.58 74.83
C THR A 4 -1.84 2.68 73.72
N LEU A 5 -0.51 2.51 73.71
CA LEU A 5 0.30 1.64 72.84
C LEU A 5 0.66 0.33 73.60
N VAL A 6 1.60 -0.45 73.02
CA VAL A 6 2.41 -1.55 73.61
C VAL A 6 1.81 -2.97 73.48
N ASP A 7 2.40 -3.94 72.75
CA ASP A 7 3.45 -3.83 71.71
C ASP A 7 3.59 -5.08 70.78
N GLN A 8 4.55 -4.98 69.86
CA GLN A 8 5.18 -5.92 68.93
C GLN A 8 5.57 -7.34 69.41
N SER A 9 5.62 -8.27 68.45
CA SER A 9 6.86 -9.03 68.15
C SER A 9 6.94 -9.39 66.66
N ALA A 10 8.14 -9.38 66.07
CA ALA A 10 8.37 -9.57 64.63
C ALA A 10 8.97 -10.95 64.30
N LEU A 11 8.89 -11.39 63.02
CA LEU A 11 10.01 -11.83 62.15
C LEU A 11 9.54 -12.68 60.96
N GLY A 12 9.92 -12.28 59.73
CA GLY A 12 10.08 -13.13 58.52
C GLY A 12 8.85 -13.90 57.99
N SER A 13 8.83 -14.38 56.74
CA SER A 13 9.66 -14.13 55.56
C SER A 13 8.98 -14.75 54.32
N GLN A 14 9.42 -14.35 53.13
CA GLN A 14 9.17 -15.01 51.82
C GLN A 14 7.76 -14.87 51.20
N PHE A 15 7.75 -14.18 50.06
CA PHE A 15 6.82 -14.41 48.96
C PHE A 15 6.98 -15.84 48.43
N ASP A 16 5.89 -16.41 47.92
CA ASP A 16 5.94 -17.45 46.88
C ASP A 16 4.71 -17.29 45.97
N GLU A 17 4.95 -17.13 44.67
CA GLU A 17 3.90 -16.98 43.66
C GLU A 17 3.33 -18.36 43.27
N LYS A 18 2.00 -18.48 43.13
CA LYS A 18 1.39 -19.62 42.42
C LYS A 18 0.26 -19.18 41.50
N ASN A 19 0.61 -19.14 40.21
CA ASN A 19 -0.22 -19.41 39.03
C ASN A 19 -1.73 -19.56 39.26
N VAL A 20 -2.48 -18.55 38.82
CA VAL A 20 -3.88 -18.72 38.41
C VAL A 20 -3.91 -18.89 36.90
N HIS A 21 -4.11 -20.12 36.41
CA HIS A 21 -4.39 -20.39 35.00
C HIS A 21 -5.77 -19.83 34.64
N ASN A 22 -5.82 -18.65 34.01
CA ASN A 22 -6.98 -18.25 33.23
C ASN A 22 -6.88 -18.86 31.83
N HIS A 23 -7.69 -19.87 31.57
CA HIS A 23 -7.97 -20.34 30.21
C HIS A 23 -8.68 -19.22 29.44
N VAL A 24 -7.93 -18.46 28.63
CA VAL A 24 -8.51 -17.67 27.55
C VAL A 24 -8.52 -18.54 26.31
N THR A 25 -9.70 -19.01 25.92
CA THR A 25 -9.90 -19.68 24.63
C THR A 25 -9.65 -18.68 23.51
N LYS A 26 -8.60 -18.92 22.72
CA LYS A 26 -8.31 -18.16 21.51
C LYS A 26 -9.32 -18.56 20.43
N ASP A 27 -10.48 -17.91 20.42
CA ASP A 27 -11.41 -17.97 19.29
C ASP A 27 -10.84 -17.13 18.13
N THR A 28 -9.80 -17.65 17.49
CA THR A 28 -9.37 -17.20 16.16
C THR A 28 -10.43 -17.66 15.17
N ASN A 29 -11.41 -16.80 14.91
CA ASN A 29 -12.32 -16.94 13.78
C ASN A 29 -11.51 -16.84 12.48
N GLU A 30 -11.00 -17.98 11.99
CA GLU A 30 -10.45 -18.07 10.64
C GLU A 30 -11.54 -17.67 9.64
N VAL A 31 -11.32 -16.55 8.96
CA VAL A 31 -12.17 -16.09 7.85
C VAL A 31 -11.92 -17.03 6.68
N THR A 32 -12.63 -18.15 6.67
CA THR A 32 -12.63 -19.14 5.61
C THR A 32 -13.40 -18.59 4.41
N LEU A 33 -12.68 -17.93 3.51
CA LEU A 33 -13.19 -17.60 2.18
C LEU A 33 -13.47 -18.90 1.40
N ASN A 34 -14.58 -18.94 0.68
CA ASN A 34 -14.96 -20.09 -0.15
C ASN A 34 -13.96 -20.25 -1.31
N GLY A 35 -12.96 -21.12 -1.14
CA GLY A 35 -11.96 -21.39 -2.18
C GLY A 35 -10.62 -21.96 -1.70
N VAL A 36 -10.34 -21.97 -0.38
CA VAL A 36 -9.07 -22.48 0.16
C VAL A 36 -8.82 -23.92 -0.27
N SER A 37 -7.70 -24.18 -0.95
CA SER A 37 -7.31 -25.54 -1.33
C SER A 37 -6.95 -26.37 -0.09
N HIS A 38 -7.30 -27.65 -0.07
CA HIS A 38 -6.95 -28.56 1.05
C HIS A 38 -5.44 -28.79 1.25
N ASN A 39 -4.56 -28.23 0.39
CA ASN A 39 -3.10 -28.23 0.51
C ASN A 39 -2.55 -26.78 0.57
N GLY A 40 -3.19 -25.92 1.37
CA GLY A 40 -2.78 -24.53 1.57
C GLY A 40 -1.34 -24.36 2.09
N PHE A 41 -0.82 -23.16 1.99
CA PHE A 41 0.49 -22.75 2.49
C PHE A 41 0.56 -22.90 4.02
N THR A 42 1.44 -23.77 4.49
CA THR A 42 1.78 -23.94 5.90
C THR A 42 2.88 -22.94 6.26
N ALA A 43 2.59 -22.04 7.20
CA ALA A 43 3.62 -21.16 7.76
C ALA A 43 4.69 -22.02 8.49
N PRO A 44 5.99 -21.85 8.22
CA PRO A 44 7.03 -22.58 8.92
C PRO A 44 7.24 -22.02 10.34
N GLU A 45 7.68 -22.87 11.27
CA GLU A 45 7.90 -22.49 12.68
C GLU A 45 9.13 -21.58 12.86
N ILE A 46 10.07 -21.64 11.92
CA ILE A 46 11.34 -20.90 11.91
C ILE A 46 11.61 -20.30 10.52
N ASN A 47 12.29 -19.16 10.51
CA ASN A 47 12.70 -18.44 9.31
C ASN A 47 13.85 -19.15 8.57
N SER A 48 14.22 -18.61 7.41
CA SER A 48 15.33 -19.14 6.58
C SER A 48 16.71 -19.12 7.27
N PHE A 49 16.86 -18.48 8.44
CA PHE A 49 18.07 -18.41 9.26
C PHE A 49 18.04 -19.34 10.48
N GLY A 50 16.93 -20.03 10.74
CA GLY A 50 16.76 -20.92 11.89
C GLY A 50 16.31 -20.23 13.17
N HIS A 51 15.84 -18.98 13.09
CA HIS A 51 15.27 -18.22 14.21
C HIS A 51 13.75 -18.15 14.10
N SER A 52 13.06 -17.79 15.19
CA SER A 52 11.64 -17.42 15.11
C SER A 52 11.48 -16.14 14.26
N PHE A 53 10.43 -16.09 13.43
CA PHE A 53 10.08 -14.90 12.65
C PHE A 53 9.90 -13.68 13.55
N ARG A 54 10.37 -12.50 13.09
CA ARG A 54 10.27 -11.23 13.84
C ARG A 54 10.81 -11.31 15.28
N ALA A 55 11.92 -12.02 15.49
CA ALA A 55 12.58 -12.11 16.79
C ALA A 55 13.53 -10.92 17.03
N TYR A 56 13.08 -9.93 17.80
CA TYR A 56 13.86 -8.70 18.11
C TYR A 56 14.65 -8.75 19.43
N ASP A 57 14.39 -9.74 20.29
CA ASP A 57 15.01 -9.89 21.62
C ASP A 57 16.21 -10.85 21.64
N VAL A 58 16.63 -11.37 20.48
CA VAL A 58 17.77 -12.30 20.36
C VAL A 58 19.04 -11.52 20.04
N GLU A 59 19.98 -11.45 20.98
CA GLU A 59 21.25 -10.73 20.82
C GLU A 59 22.03 -11.20 19.57
N SER A 60 22.20 -10.30 18.61
CA SER A 60 22.99 -10.50 17.40
C SER A 60 23.43 -9.16 16.81
N GLU A 61 24.44 -9.13 15.94
CA GLU A 61 24.82 -7.88 15.25
C GLU A 61 23.70 -7.36 14.34
N ARG A 62 22.89 -8.25 13.75
CA ARG A 62 21.67 -7.87 12.99
C ARG A 62 20.64 -7.18 13.88
N GLN A 63 20.40 -7.72 15.09
CA GLN A 63 19.49 -7.13 16.07
C GLN A 63 19.91 -5.71 16.49
N LYS A 64 21.22 -5.45 16.67
CA LYS A 64 21.73 -4.08 16.96
C LYS A 64 21.45 -3.11 15.81
N GLY A 65 21.59 -3.56 14.57
CA GLY A 65 21.26 -2.77 13.38
C GLY A 65 19.77 -2.42 13.33
N VAL A 66 18.90 -3.41 13.53
CA VAL A 66 17.44 -3.24 13.58
C VAL A 66 17.00 -2.34 14.75
N GLU A 67 17.63 -2.46 15.92
CA GLU A 67 17.31 -1.62 17.08
C GLU A 67 17.71 -0.15 16.85
N GLU A 68 18.88 0.13 16.27
CA GLU A 68 19.31 1.49 15.90
C GLU A 68 18.46 2.06 14.76
N PHE A 69 18.08 1.24 13.78
CA PHE A 69 17.13 1.60 12.73
C PHE A 69 15.80 2.11 13.34
N TYR A 70 15.19 1.34 14.24
CA TYR A 70 13.92 1.71 14.86
C TYR A 70 14.08 2.89 15.82
N ARG A 71 15.23 3.02 16.50
CA ARG A 71 15.53 4.23 17.28
C ARG A 71 15.52 5.48 16.39
N LEU A 72 16.18 5.43 15.23
CA LEU A 72 16.19 6.55 14.29
C LEU A 72 14.80 6.81 13.69
N GLN A 73 14.04 5.76 13.36
CA GLN A 73 12.66 5.88 12.87
C GLN A 73 11.78 6.60 13.89
N HIS A 74 11.71 6.10 15.13
CA HIS A 74 10.85 6.64 16.18
C HIS A 74 11.22 8.05 16.60
N ILE A 75 12.48 8.47 16.50
CA ILE A 75 12.91 9.84 16.83
C ILE A 75 12.54 10.84 15.72
N ASN A 76 12.68 10.46 14.44
CA ASN A 76 12.64 11.41 13.33
C ASN A 76 11.30 11.44 12.56
N GLN A 77 10.50 10.37 12.63
CA GLN A 77 9.14 10.34 12.09
C GLN A 77 8.21 11.24 12.95
N THR A 78 8.14 12.51 12.56
CA THR A 78 7.28 13.54 13.15
C THR A 78 6.19 13.91 12.16
N TYR A 79 5.08 14.48 12.65
CA TYR A 79 3.98 14.94 11.81
C TYR A 79 4.46 15.93 10.72
N ASP A 80 5.33 16.87 11.09
CA ASP A 80 5.92 17.85 10.17
C ASP A 80 6.88 17.21 9.16
N PHE A 81 7.62 16.16 9.53
CA PHE A 81 8.45 15.39 8.61
C PHE A 81 7.57 14.68 7.59
N VAL A 82 6.62 13.85 8.04
CA VAL A 82 5.74 13.07 7.15
C VAL A 82 4.98 13.98 6.20
N LYS A 83 4.42 15.08 6.69
CA LYS A 83 3.71 16.06 5.86
C LYS A 83 4.58 16.57 4.71
N LYS A 84 5.83 16.99 5.00
CA LYS A 84 6.79 17.42 3.96
C LYS A 84 7.17 16.31 2.99
N MET A 85 7.29 15.08 3.48
CA MET A 85 7.57 13.93 2.61
C MET A 85 6.40 13.70 1.64
N ARG A 86 5.16 13.66 2.15
CA ARG A 86 3.97 13.52 1.32
C ARG A 86 3.85 14.64 0.26
N GLU A 87 3.97 15.91 0.67
CA GLU A 87 3.97 17.08 -0.22
C GLU A 87 5.08 17.05 -1.30
N ASN A 88 6.19 16.36 -1.04
CA ASN A 88 7.29 16.21 -2.00
C ASN A 88 7.08 15.06 -2.97
N TYR A 89 6.58 13.91 -2.49
CA TYR A 89 6.50 12.68 -3.27
C TYR A 89 5.15 12.45 -3.97
N GLU A 90 4.06 13.09 -3.53
CA GLU A 90 2.76 13.07 -4.23
C GLU A 90 2.82 13.64 -5.66
N LYS A 91 3.88 14.39 -5.98
CA LYS A 91 4.17 14.95 -7.31
C LYS A 91 4.58 13.89 -8.35
N LEU A 92 4.99 12.70 -7.90
CA LEU A 92 5.38 11.53 -8.73
C LEU A 92 6.34 11.83 -9.91
N ASN A 93 7.21 12.82 -9.76
CA ASN A 93 8.06 13.36 -10.83
C ASN A 93 9.52 12.86 -10.78
N ARG A 94 9.75 11.64 -10.26
CA ARG A 94 11.10 11.06 -10.08
C ARG A 94 11.57 10.23 -11.28
N ALA A 95 10.66 9.44 -11.87
CA ALA A 95 10.93 8.58 -13.00
C ALA A 95 9.61 8.18 -13.68
N GLU A 96 9.69 7.74 -14.94
CA GLU A 96 8.63 7.04 -15.66
C GLU A 96 9.16 5.64 -16.01
N MET A 97 8.45 4.59 -15.60
CA MET A 97 8.82 3.19 -15.87
C MET A 97 7.60 2.27 -15.71
N SER A 98 7.69 1.04 -16.19
CA SER A 98 6.74 -0.03 -15.89
C SER A 98 6.93 -0.63 -14.49
N ILE A 99 5.88 -1.24 -13.96
CA ILE A 99 5.92 -2.03 -12.71
C ILE A 99 7.03 -3.10 -12.76
N TRP A 100 7.27 -3.72 -13.91
CA TRP A 100 8.28 -4.78 -14.01
C TRP A 100 9.72 -4.24 -13.99
N GLU A 101 9.98 -3.09 -14.63
CA GLU A 101 11.26 -2.39 -14.48
C GLU A 101 11.49 -1.95 -13.03
N CYS A 102 10.42 -1.57 -12.31
CA CYS A 102 10.49 -1.27 -10.88
C CYS A 102 10.87 -2.50 -10.04
N CYS A 103 10.30 -3.68 -10.33
CA CYS A 103 10.70 -4.95 -9.71
C CYS A 103 12.18 -5.27 -9.98
N GLU A 104 12.66 -5.02 -11.20
CA GLU A 104 14.05 -5.29 -11.59
C GLU A 104 15.04 -4.30 -10.94
N LEU A 105 14.67 -3.01 -10.80
CA LEU A 105 15.46 -2.01 -10.06
C LEU A 105 15.60 -2.33 -8.58
N LEU A 106 14.55 -2.90 -7.96
CA LEU A 106 14.52 -3.17 -6.51
C LEU A 106 15.56 -4.23 -6.08
N ASN A 107 16.17 -4.97 -7.01
CA ASN A 107 17.31 -5.84 -6.73
C ASN A 107 18.59 -5.09 -6.28
N GLN A 108 18.62 -3.75 -6.38
CA GLN A 108 19.69 -2.90 -5.85
C GLN A 108 19.45 -2.49 -4.38
N VAL A 109 18.31 -2.87 -3.80
CA VAL A 109 17.91 -2.54 -2.43
C VAL A 109 18.13 -3.74 -1.51
N VAL A 110 18.65 -3.46 -0.31
CA VAL A 110 18.67 -4.36 0.85
C VAL A 110 17.82 -3.71 1.95
N ASP A 111 17.00 -4.47 2.66
CA ASP A 111 16.15 -3.96 3.74
C ASP A 111 16.82 -4.19 5.11
N ASP A 112 17.32 -3.12 5.72
CA ASP A 112 18.01 -3.19 7.02
C ASP A 112 17.06 -3.35 8.23
N SER A 113 15.74 -3.26 8.03
CA SER A 113 14.72 -3.42 9.08
C SER A 113 14.24 -4.86 9.25
N ASP A 114 14.43 -5.69 8.22
CA ASP A 114 13.95 -7.07 8.16
C ASP A 114 14.94 -8.03 8.84
N PRO A 115 14.56 -8.76 9.90
CA PRO A 115 15.38 -9.83 10.46
C PRO A 115 15.36 -11.13 9.64
N ASP A 116 14.46 -11.24 8.65
CA ASP A 116 14.03 -12.50 8.03
C ASP A 116 14.40 -12.64 6.52
N LEU A 117 15.17 -11.70 5.92
CA LEU A 117 15.50 -11.70 4.47
C LEU A 117 16.98 -11.37 4.13
N ASP A 118 17.64 -12.17 3.27
CA ASP A 118 18.95 -11.87 2.65
C ASP A 118 18.91 -11.92 1.10
N GLU A 119 17.77 -12.29 0.51
CA GLU A 119 17.63 -12.52 -0.93
C GLU A 119 17.28 -11.22 -1.69
N PRO A 120 17.53 -11.14 -3.02
CA PRO A 120 17.15 -9.97 -3.81
C PRO A 120 15.66 -9.67 -3.72
N GLN A 121 15.26 -8.40 -3.56
CA GLN A 121 13.88 -8.01 -3.30
C GLN A 121 12.85 -8.59 -4.29
N ILE A 122 13.18 -8.79 -5.57
CA ILE A 122 12.26 -9.41 -6.55
C ILE A 122 11.84 -10.84 -6.15
N GLN A 123 12.70 -11.56 -5.42
CA GLN A 123 12.41 -12.89 -4.92
C GLN A 123 11.38 -12.84 -3.79
N HIS A 124 11.47 -11.89 -2.86
CA HIS A 124 10.45 -11.66 -1.83
C HIS A 124 9.07 -11.35 -2.44
N LEU A 125 9.02 -10.43 -3.42
CA LEU A 125 7.80 -10.08 -4.16
C LEU A 125 7.16 -11.31 -4.82
N LEU A 126 7.97 -12.12 -5.49
CA LEU A 126 7.49 -13.31 -6.21
C LEU A 126 7.17 -14.49 -5.30
N GLN A 127 7.87 -14.67 -4.19
CA GLN A 127 7.56 -15.68 -3.16
C GLN A 127 6.20 -15.40 -2.53
N SER A 128 5.95 -14.15 -2.14
CA SER A 128 4.66 -13.71 -1.62
C SER A 128 3.55 -13.91 -2.64
N ALA A 129 3.75 -13.45 -3.88
CA ALA A 129 2.74 -13.52 -4.94
C ALA A 129 2.42 -14.97 -5.38
N GLU A 130 3.43 -15.83 -5.59
CA GLU A 130 3.20 -17.24 -5.98
C GLU A 130 2.62 -18.08 -4.83
N ALA A 131 2.97 -17.79 -3.57
CA ALA A 131 2.39 -18.46 -2.41
C ALA A 131 0.90 -18.14 -2.25
N ILE A 132 0.49 -16.87 -2.41
CA ILE A 132 -0.92 -16.48 -2.48
C ILE A 132 -1.61 -17.15 -3.67
N ARG A 133 -0.99 -17.09 -4.87
CA ARG A 133 -1.56 -17.64 -6.11
C ARG A 133 -1.86 -19.13 -6.03
N LYS A 134 -1.07 -19.89 -5.27
CA LYS A 134 -1.32 -21.30 -5.00
C LYS A 134 -2.59 -21.53 -4.16
N ASP A 135 -2.82 -20.68 -3.16
CA ASP A 135 -3.89 -20.84 -2.18
C ASP A 135 -5.22 -20.18 -2.59
N TYR A 136 -5.14 -19.07 -3.34
CA TYR A 136 -6.28 -18.26 -3.80
C TYR A 136 -6.29 -18.08 -5.34
N PRO A 137 -6.24 -19.15 -6.16
CA PRO A 137 -5.96 -19.08 -7.60
C PRO A 137 -6.91 -18.22 -8.45
N ASN A 138 -8.06 -17.82 -7.90
CA ASN A 138 -9.06 -16.96 -8.56
C ASN A 138 -8.94 -15.47 -8.18
N GLU A 139 -8.15 -15.11 -7.17
CA GLU A 139 -8.03 -13.73 -6.64
C GLU A 139 -6.85 -13.00 -7.30
N ASP A 140 -6.89 -12.84 -8.62
CA ASP A 140 -5.75 -12.33 -9.40
C ASP A 140 -5.27 -10.92 -9.01
N TRP A 141 -6.18 -10.08 -8.50
CA TRP A 141 -5.87 -8.79 -7.90
C TRP A 141 -4.97 -8.91 -6.66
N LEU A 142 -5.13 -9.97 -5.86
CA LEU A 142 -4.34 -10.20 -4.64
C LEU A 142 -2.93 -10.69 -5.00
N HIS A 143 -2.79 -11.46 -6.09
CA HIS A 143 -1.47 -11.86 -6.62
C HIS A 143 -0.69 -10.64 -7.09
N LEU A 144 -1.36 -9.71 -7.80
CA LEU A 144 -0.73 -8.45 -8.23
C LEU A 144 -0.44 -7.54 -7.03
N THR A 145 -1.35 -7.45 -6.06
CA THR A 145 -1.13 -6.69 -4.81
C THR A 145 0.15 -7.15 -4.13
N ALA A 146 0.37 -8.46 -4.03
CA ALA A 146 1.59 -9.03 -3.46
C ALA A 146 2.85 -8.86 -4.32
N LEU A 147 2.73 -8.81 -5.64
CA LEU A 147 3.88 -8.43 -6.48
C LEU A 147 4.32 -6.97 -6.24
N ILE A 148 3.39 -6.07 -5.92
CA ILE A 148 3.67 -4.62 -5.92
C ILE A 148 3.81 -3.96 -4.54
N HIS A 149 3.44 -4.65 -3.44
CA HIS A 149 3.40 -4.06 -2.09
C HIS A 149 4.69 -3.30 -1.71
N ASP A 150 5.84 -3.94 -1.97
CA ASP A 150 7.16 -3.50 -1.54
C ASP A 150 7.85 -2.53 -2.52
N LEU A 151 7.23 -2.24 -3.67
CA LEU A 151 7.86 -1.41 -4.72
C LEU A 151 8.11 0.04 -4.29
N GLY A 152 7.46 0.51 -3.22
CA GLY A 152 7.77 1.81 -2.61
C GLY A 152 9.20 1.90 -2.06
N LYS A 153 9.89 0.77 -1.85
CA LYS A 153 11.28 0.72 -1.35
C LYS A 153 12.31 1.29 -2.33
N ILE A 154 11.93 1.59 -3.59
CA ILE A 154 12.78 2.35 -4.54
C ILE A 154 13.19 3.74 -4.05
N LEU A 155 12.51 4.30 -3.04
CA LEU A 155 12.87 5.56 -2.37
C LEU A 155 14.31 5.60 -1.82
N LEU A 156 14.92 4.42 -1.57
CA LEU A 156 16.30 4.27 -1.14
C LEU A 156 17.31 4.55 -2.27
N LEU A 157 16.88 4.48 -3.53
CA LEU A 157 17.75 4.67 -4.68
C LEU A 157 17.99 6.18 -4.96
N PRO A 158 19.19 6.58 -5.42
CA PRO A 158 19.51 7.99 -5.69
C PRO A 158 18.57 8.72 -6.67
N GLN A 159 17.99 7.99 -7.62
CA GLN A 159 17.01 8.55 -8.58
C GLN A 159 15.70 9.00 -7.90
N PHE A 160 15.32 8.39 -6.79
CA PHE A 160 14.07 8.68 -6.07
C PHE A 160 14.28 9.64 -4.92
N GLY A 161 15.45 9.61 -4.28
CA GLY A 161 15.85 10.62 -3.30
C GLY A 161 16.92 10.20 -2.31
N GLU A 162 17.43 8.96 -2.38
CA GLU A 162 18.43 8.41 -1.45
C GLU A 162 17.98 8.60 0.02
N LEU A 163 16.71 8.28 0.30
CA LEU A 163 16.19 8.41 1.66
C LEU A 163 16.91 7.43 2.60
N PRO A 164 17.14 7.80 3.86
CA PRO A 164 17.66 6.85 4.84
C PRO A 164 16.62 5.75 5.08
N GLN A 165 17.09 4.53 5.36
CA GLN A 165 16.26 3.34 5.59
C GLN A 165 15.05 3.62 6.50
N TRP A 166 15.25 4.30 7.63
CA TRP A 166 14.20 4.61 8.61
C TRP A 166 13.04 5.49 8.06
N ALA A 167 13.24 6.15 6.91
CA ALA A 167 12.25 6.93 6.19
C ALA A 167 11.63 6.18 4.99
N VAL A 168 11.87 4.87 4.87
CA VAL A 168 11.35 4.03 3.78
C VAL A 168 10.78 2.71 4.29
N VAL A 169 11.56 1.92 5.04
CA VAL A 169 11.19 0.54 5.44
C VAL A 169 10.73 0.47 6.91
N GLY A 170 10.53 -0.74 7.43
CA GLY A 170 10.12 -1.01 8.81
C GLY A 170 8.62 -0.84 9.09
N ASP A 171 8.20 -1.30 10.27
CA ASP A 171 6.83 -1.15 10.77
C ASP A 171 6.39 0.33 10.75
N THR A 172 5.10 0.57 10.48
CA THR A 172 4.50 1.92 10.45
C THR A 172 3.56 2.17 11.62
N PHE A 173 3.38 3.46 11.95
CA PHE A 173 2.52 3.93 13.05
C PHE A 173 1.92 5.31 12.72
N PRO A 174 0.77 5.70 13.31
CA PRO A 174 0.22 7.04 13.16
C PRO A 174 1.11 8.11 13.80
N VAL A 175 1.30 9.22 13.09
CA VAL A 175 1.87 10.47 13.62
C VAL A 175 0.77 11.48 13.90
N GLY A 176 0.98 12.45 14.79
CA GLY A 176 -0.04 13.45 15.15
C GLY A 176 -1.04 13.01 16.23
N CYS A 177 -0.85 11.82 16.80
CA CYS A 177 -1.49 11.33 18.02
C CYS A 177 -0.46 10.61 18.91
N ALA A 178 -0.87 10.15 20.10
CA ALA A 178 0.04 9.46 21.02
C ALA A 178 0.53 8.12 20.43
N PHE A 179 1.80 7.79 20.74
CA PHE A 179 2.43 6.53 20.33
C PHE A 179 2.04 5.41 21.31
N ASP A 180 1.43 4.35 20.78
CA ASP A 180 0.92 3.20 21.55
C ASP A 180 2.07 2.22 21.89
N GLU A 181 2.01 1.59 23.06
CA GLU A 181 3.05 0.65 23.54
C GLU A 181 3.17 -0.60 22.66
N ALA A 182 2.16 -0.89 21.82
CA ALA A 182 2.22 -1.91 20.78
C ALA A 182 3.25 -1.62 19.66
N ASN A 183 3.74 -0.38 19.54
CA ASN A 183 4.81 -0.05 18.60
C ASN A 183 6.12 -0.72 19.05
N ILE A 184 6.80 -1.41 18.12
CA ILE A 184 8.10 -2.04 18.37
C ILE A 184 9.08 -1.04 19.00
N HIS A 185 9.89 -1.49 19.98
CA HIS A 185 10.86 -0.65 20.68
C HIS A 185 10.32 0.73 21.14
N HIS A 186 9.06 0.80 21.61
CA HIS A 186 8.36 2.02 22.04
C HIS A 186 9.18 2.98 22.92
N LYS A 187 10.09 2.42 23.74
CA LYS A 187 11.08 3.11 24.58
C LYS A 187 11.83 4.27 23.89
N PHE A 188 11.92 4.31 22.56
CA PHE A 188 12.57 5.38 21.81
C PHE A 188 11.69 6.60 21.51
N PHE A 189 10.36 6.50 21.55
CA PHE A 189 9.45 7.65 21.35
C PHE A 189 9.59 8.75 22.40
N LYS A 190 10.19 8.46 23.56
CA LYS A 190 10.56 9.47 24.58
C LYS A 190 11.47 10.59 24.04
N GLU A 191 12.21 10.31 22.96
CA GLU A 191 13.14 11.23 22.29
C GLU A 191 12.49 11.95 21.09
N ASN A 192 11.33 11.50 20.59
CA ASN A 192 10.57 12.18 19.54
C ASN A 192 10.03 13.53 20.05
N PRO A 193 10.17 14.65 19.32
CA PRO A 193 9.66 15.94 19.77
C PRO A 193 8.13 16.01 19.86
N ASP A 194 7.39 15.23 19.07
CA ASP A 194 5.92 15.27 19.01
C ASP A 194 5.25 14.78 20.31
N ILE A 195 5.92 13.96 21.13
CA ILE A 195 5.42 13.54 22.45
C ILE A 195 5.22 14.73 23.41
N LYS A 196 5.88 15.87 23.14
CA LYS A 196 5.78 17.12 23.91
C LYS A 196 4.80 18.12 23.28
N ASN A 197 4.25 17.82 22.10
CA ASN A 197 3.30 18.70 21.43
C ASN A 197 1.88 18.47 22.01
N PRO A 198 1.24 19.49 22.61
CA PRO A 198 -0.10 19.35 23.21
C PRO A 198 -1.22 19.06 22.20
N ALA A 199 -0.98 19.23 20.90
CA ALA A 199 -1.92 18.81 19.85
C ALA A 199 -1.84 17.30 19.56
N TYR A 200 -0.71 16.65 19.83
CA TYR A 200 -0.44 15.27 19.43
C TYR A 200 -0.37 14.30 20.61
N ASN A 201 0.00 14.75 21.81
CA ASN A 201 0.27 13.89 22.95
C ASN A 201 -0.97 13.28 23.66
N THR A 202 -2.15 13.35 23.04
CA THR A 202 -3.37 12.67 23.51
C THR A 202 -3.66 11.46 22.63
N LYS A 203 -4.51 10.55 23.12
CA LYS A 203 -4.85 9.29 22.41
C LYS A 203 -5.26 9.52 20.95
N ASP A 204 -6.21 10.42 20.72
CA ASP A 204 -6.73 10.71 19.38
C ASP A 204 -5.91 11.85 18.69
N GLY A 205 -5.23 12.70 19.46
CA GLY A 205 -4.38 13.77 18.93
C GLY A 205 -5.19 14.80 18.12
N ILE A 206 -4.81 14.97 16.84
CA ILE A 206 -5.57 15.77 15.87
C ILE A 206 -6.74 15.03 15.20
N TYR A 207 -6.87 13.72 15.42
CA TYR A 207 -7.87 12.89 14.77
C TYR A 207 -9.18 12.84 15.54
N THR A 208 -10.22 12.34 14.88
CA THR A 208 -11.50 12.00 15.51
C THR A 208 -11.69 10.49 15.53
N ASN A 209 -12.36 9.99 16.56
CA ASN A 209 -12.67 8.56 16.69
C ASN A 209 -13.48 8.09 15.46
N GLY A 210 -13.06 6.99 14.83
CA GLY A 210 -13.68 6.44 13.63
C GLY A 210 -13.52 7.28 12.37
N CYS A 211 -12.55 8.23 12.31
CA CYS A 211 -12.31 9.07 11.12
C CYS A 211 -11.95 8.28 9.85
N GLY A 212 -11.52 7.03 10.00
CA GLY A 212 -11.02 6.18 8.92
C GLY A 212 -9.51 6.36 8.74
N LEU A 213 -8.78 5.24 8.60
CA LEU A 213 -7.32 5.26 8.42
C LEU A 213 -6.90 6.06 7.18
N GLU A 214 -7.79 6.15 6.18
CA GLU A 214 -7.59 6.98 5.00
C GLU A 214 -7.32 8.47 5.31
N ASN A 215 -7.82 8.97 6.44
CA ASN A 215 -7.63 10.33 6.96
C ASN A 215 -6.54 10.44 8.05
N VAL A 216 -5.87 9.34 8.39
CA VAL A 216 -4.76 9.29 9.35
C VAL A 216 -3.43 9.49 8.62
N MET A 217 -2.55 10.32 9.20
CA MET A 217 -1.18 10.47 8.73
C MET A 217 -0.32 9.37 9.35
N MET A 218 0.14 8.43 8.53
CA MET A 218 1.06 7.34 8.93
C MET A 218 2.51 7.81 8.79
N SER A 219 3.42 7.27 9.60
CA SER A 219 4.88 7.39 9.42
C SER A 219 5.27 7.14 7.96
N TRP A 220 6.10 8.02 7.38
CA TRP A 220 6.39 7.99 5.95
C TRP A 220 7.25 6.78 5.58
N GLY A 221 6.86 6.08 4.52
CA GLY A 221 7.59 4.90 4.03
C GLY A 221 7.03 4.36 2.71
N HIS A 222 7.46 3.15 2.37
CA HIS A 222 7.12 2.44 1.14
C HIS A 222 5.61 2.20 0.97
N ASP A 223 4.88 1.84 2.03
CA ASP A 223 3.42 1.67 2.02
C ASP A 223 2.68 2.88 1.41
N ASP A 224 2.88 4.06 1.99
CA ASP A 224 2.12 5.26 1.64
C ASP A 224 2.62 5.87 0.32
N TYR A 225 3.91 5.72 -0.01
CA TYR A 225 4.43 6.10 -1.32
C TYR A 225 3.90 5.18 -2.44
N MET A 226 3.90 3.86 -2.25
CA MET A 226 3.37 2.93 -3.25
C MET A 226 1.86 3.06 -3.41
N TYR A 227 1.14 3.36 -2.32
CA TYR A 227 -0.27 3.73 -2.39
C TYR A 227 -0.51 5.01 -3.21
N LEU A 228 0.32 6.06 -3.04
CA LEU A 228 0.26 7.27 -3.86
C LEU A 228 0.54 6.96 -5.34
N VAL A 229 1.60 6.21 -5.64
CA VAL A 229 1.94 5.75 -7.00
C VAL A 229 0.75 5.02 -7.63
N ALA A 230 0.16 4.05 -6.93
CA ALA A 230 -0.98 3.29 -7.42
C ALA A 230 -2.22 4.20 -7.64
N LYS A 231 -2.56 5.05 -6.66
CA LYS A 231 -3.76 5.88 -6.70
C LYS A 231 -3.72 6.92 -7.82
N GLU A 232 -2.64 7.69 -7.94
CA GLU A 232 -2.56 8.80 -8.89
C GLU A 232 -2.31 8.32 -10.34
N ASN A 233 -1.76 7.11 -10.54
CA ASN A 233 -1.74 6.42 -11.84
C ASN A 233 -3.05 5.65 -12.15
N GLY A 234 -4.10 5.83 -11.35
CA GLY A 234 -5.42 5.23 -11.61
C GLY A 234 -5.47 3.70 -11.47
N CYS A 235 -4.70 3.09 -10.57
CA CYS A 235 -4.71 1.65 -10.37
C CYS A 235 -6.13 1.14 -10.04
N THR A 236 -6.62 0.16 -10.81
CA THR A 236 -7.99 -0.41 -10.67
C THR A 236 -8.10 -1.53 -9.64
N LEU A 237 -7.06 -1.78 -8.83
CA LEU A 237 -7.13 -2.72 -7.71
C LEU A 237 -8.33 -2.40 -6.80
N PRO A 238 -9.02 -3.43 -6.25
CA PRO A 238 -10.12 -3.21 -5.32
C PRO A 238 -9.62 -2.53 -4.04
N SER A 239 -10.56 -1.99 -3.25
CA SER A 239 -10.22 -1.27 -2.00
C SER A 239 -9.33 -2.10 -1.06
N ALA A 240 -9.52 -3.42 -1.03
CA ALA A 240 -8.71 -4.34 -0.25
C ALA A 240 -7.24 -4.36 -0.70
N GLY A 241 -6.96 -4.35 -2.01
CA GLY A 241 -5.58 -4.32 -2.54
C GLY A 241 -4.87 -3.01 -2.23
N LEU A 242 -5.55 -1.88 -2.43
CA LEU A 242 -5.01 -0.56 -2.06
C LEU A 242 -4.84 -0.38 -0.54
N PHE A 243 -5.69 -1.01 0.27
CA PHE A 243 -5.57 -1.02 1.73
C PHE A 243 -4.40 -1.87 2.20
N ILE A 244 -4.18 -3.05 1.60
CA ILE A 244 -3.00 -3.88 1.86
C ILE A 244 -1.73 -3.07 1.58
N ILE A 245 -1.60 -2.49 0.39
CA ILE A 245 -0.39 -1.71 0.02
C ILE A 245 -0.11 -0.60 1.05
N ARG A 246 -1.15 0.12 1.51
CA ARG A 246 -0.98 1.28 2.40
C ARG A 246 -0.75 0.94 3.89
N TYR A 247 -1.06 -0.27 4.34
CA TYR A 247 -1.06 -0.60 5.78
C TYR A 247 -0.45 -1.96 6.11
N HIS A 248 0.27 -2.62 5.20
CA HIS A 248 0.89 -3.92 5.46
C HIS A 248 2.08 -3.87 6.42
N SER A 249 2.70 -2.70 6.58
CA SER A 249 3.68 -2.47 7.64
C SER A 249 3.03 -2.04 8.97
N PHE A 250 1.71 -1.86 9.06
CA PHE A 250 1.04 -1.33 10.25
C PHE A 250 0.79 -2.41 11.33
N TYR A 251 1.84 -3.14 11.70
CA TYR A 251 1.80 -4.25 12.65
C TYR A 251 1.13 -3.93 14.00
N PRO A 252 1.34 -2.74 14.62
CA PRO A 252 0.60 -2.34 15.82
C PRO A 252 -0.92 -2.48 15.69
N LEU A 253 -1.48 -2.22 14.50
CA LEU A 253 -2.89 -2.45 14.21
C LEU A 253 -3.19 -3.93 13.90
N HIS A 254 -2.59 -4.50 12.85
CA HIS A 254 -3.04 -5.80 12.31
C HIS A 254 -2.44 -7.03 13.01
N LYS A 255 -1.57 -6.83 14.01
CA LYS A 255 -1.07 -7.90 14.89
C LYS A 255 -1.53 -7.70 16.33
N GLU A 256 -1.41 -6.49 16.88
CA GLU A 256 -1.67 -6.21 18.30
C GLU A 256 -3.06 -5.56 18.57
N GLY A 257 -3.75 -5.06 17.54
CA GLY A 257 -5.08 -4.44 17.66
C GLY A 257 -5.10 -3.00 18.16
N ALA A 258 -3.94 -2.37 18.33
CA ALA A 258 -3.81 -0.95 18.66
C ALA A 258 -4.39 -0.06 17.55
N TYR A 259 -4.62 1.22 17.84
CA TYR A 259 -5.17 2.22 16.89
C TYR A 259 -6.55 1.90 16.25
N SER A 260 -7.19 0.78 16.60
CA SER A 260 -8.51 0.34 16.12
C SER A 260 -9.69 1.29 16.41
N HIS A 261 -9.44 2.35 17.19
CA HIS A 261 -10.35 3.47 17.46
C HIS A 261 -10.33 4.55 16.36
N LEU A 262 -9.35 4.55 15.46
CA LEU A 262 -9.30 5.43 14.28
C LEU A 262 -10.02 4.82 13.08
N MET A 263 -10.19 3.49 13.05
CA MET A 263 -10.80 2.75 11.94
C MET A 263 -12.30 3.02 11.75
N ASN A 264 -12.73 3.19 10.50
CA ASN A 264 -14.13 3.13 10.10
C ASN A 264 -14.53 1.69 9.66
N ASP A 265 -15.79 1.48 9.28
CA ASP A 265 -16.29 0.14 8.90
C ASP A 265 -15.63 -0.44 7.65
N LYS A 266 -15.27 0.41 6.68
CA LYS A 266 -14.56 0.02 5.46
C LYS A 266 -13.14 -0.46 5.78
N ASP A 267 -12.45 0.17 6.72
CA ASP A 267 -11.15 -0.31 7.21
C ASP A 267 -11.29 -1.69 7.86
N ARG A 268 -12.35 -1.92 8.64
CA ARG A 268 -12.60 -3.22 9.32
C ARG A 268 -12.87 -4.35 8.33
N GLU A 269 -13.51 -4.06 7.20
CA GLU A 269 -13.68 -5.03 6.11
C GLU A 269 -12.38 -5.30 5.35
N ASN A 270 -11.60 -4.27 5.01
CA ASN A 270 -10.32 -4.47 4.31
C ASN A 270 -9.24 -5.12 5.21
N LEU A 271 -9.27 -4.91 6.53
CA LEU A 271 -8.34 -5.52 7.48
C LEU A 271 -8.36 -7.06 7.44
N LYS A 272 -9.50 -7.68 7.11
CA LYS A 272 -9.63 -9.14 6.91
C LYS A 272 -8.71 -9.63 5.78
N TRP A 273 -8.64 -8.87 4.69
CA TRP A 273 -7.75 -9.16 3.56
C TRP A 273 -6.29 -8.89 3.90
N LEU A 274 -6.00 -7.89 4.72
CA LEU A 274 -4.64 -7.64 5.21
C LEU A 274 -4.13 -8.78 6.11
N HIS A 275 -4.95 -9.33 7.00
CA HIS A 275 -4.55 -10.52 7.78
C HIS A 275 -4.24 -11.73 6.88
N ILE A 276 -4.99 -11.91 5.79
CA ILE A 276 -4.70 -12.95 4.78
C ILE A 276 -3.35 -12.65 4.12
N PHE A 277 -3.15 -11.44 3.60
CA PHE A 277 -1.91 -11.04 2.92
C PHE A 277 -0.66 -11.20 3.80
N ASN A 278 -0.70 -10.70 5.04
CA ASN A 278 0.41 -10.70 6.00
C ASN A 278 0.98 -12.10 6.25
N LYS A 279 0.14 -13.14 6.17
CA LYS A 279 0.60 -14.54 6.27
C LYS A 279 1.63 -14.86 5.18
N TYR A 280 1.44 -14.38 3.96
CA TYR A 280 2.31 -14.72 2.83
C TYR A 280 3.53 -13.81 2.78
N ASP A 281 3.36 -12.51 3.00
CA ASP A 281 4.47 -11.56 3.14
C ASP A 281 5.49 -12.04 4.19
N LEU A 282 5.04 -12.31 5.42
CA LEU A 282 5.96 -12.72 6.48
C LEU A 282 6.55 -14.12 6.27
N TYR A 283 5.72 -15.12 5.95
CA TYR A 283 6.12 -16.52 6.07
C TYR A 283 6.59 -17.17 4.76
N SER A 284 6.35 -16.57 3.59
CA SER A 284 6.80 -17.17 2.31
C SER A 284 8.30 -17.04 2.04
N LYS A 285 8.99 -16.17 2.81
CA LYS A 285 10.43 -15.86 2.73
C LYS A 285 11.29 -17.13 2.79
N SER A 286 11.88 -17.49 1.65
CA SER A 286 12.50 -18.80 1.43
C SER A 286 13.84 -18.71 0.71
N LYS A 287 14.74 -19.66 0.98
CA LYS A 287 15.96 -19.90 0.17
C LYS A 287 15.67 -20.58 -1.17
N VAL A 288 14.44 -21.01 -1.42
CA VAL A 288 14.02 -21.55 -2.72
C VAL A 288 13.55 -20.40 -3.60
N LEU A 289 14.37 -20.07 -4.59
CA LEU A 289 14.10 -18.97 -5.52
C LEU A 289 12.98 -19.32 -6.51
N VAL A 290 12.19 -18.32 -6.87
CA VAL A 290 11.20 -18.38 -7.95
C VAL A 290 11.90 -18.21 -9.30
N ASP A 291 11.53 -19.05 -10.26
CA ASP A 291 11.92 -18.94 -11.67
C ASP A 291 11.23 -17.71 -12.30
N VAL A 292 11.95 -16.59 -12.28
CA VAL A 292 11.45 -15.26 -12.69
C VAL A 292 10.93 -15.29 -14.13
N GLU A 293 11.69 -15.84 -15.08
CA GLU A 293 11.33 -15.85 -16.50
C GLU A 293 10.10 -16.72 -16.78
N LYS A 294 9.90 -17.79 -16.01
CA LYS A 294 8.70 -18.62 -16.10
C LYS A 294 7.43 -17.92 -15.60
N VAL A 295 7.52 -17.06 -14.58
CA VAL A 295 6.34 -16.40 -13.98
C VAL A 295 6.08 -14.99 -14.54
N LYS A 296 7.10 -14.31 -15.06
CA LYS A 296 7.05 -12.96 -15.65
C LYS A 296 5.89 -12.76 -16.65
N PRO A 297 5.60 -13.67 -17.62
CA PRO A 297 4.48 -13.49 -18.54
C PRO A 297 3.11 -13.45 -17.85
N TYR A 298 2.92 -14.18 -16.76
CA TYR A 298 1.68 -14.16 -15.98
C TYR A 298 1.49 -12.80 -15.30
N TYR A 299 2.50 -12.34 -14.57
CA TYR A 299 2.44 -11.08 -13.84
C TYR A 299 2.37 -9.86 -14.77
N GLN A 300 3.07 -9.87 -15.90
CA GLN A 300 2.91 -8.86 -16.95
C GLN A 300 1.46 -8.79 -17.45
N SER A 301 0.77 -9.93 -17.63
CA SER A 301 -0.64 -9.93 -18.02
C SER A 301 -1.58 -9.31 -16.97
N LEU A 302 -1.25 -9.41 -15.67
CA LEU A 302 -2.00 -8.75 -14.58
C LEU A 302 -1.73 -7.25 -14.52
N ILE A 303 -0.47 -6.83 -14.69
CA ILE A 303 -0.07 -5.41 -14.80
C ILE A 303 -0.80 -4.78 -15.99
N GLU A 304 -0.80 -5.44 -17.15
CA GLU A 304 -1.54 -5.01 -18.34
C GLU A 304 -3.06 -4.98 -18.11
N LYS A 305 -3.63 -5.97 -17.40
CA LYS A 305 -5.06 -5.99 -17.06
C LYS A 305 -5.45 -4.74 -16.28
N VAL A 306 -4.75 -4.44 -15.18
CA VAL A 306 -5.04 -3.29 -14.33
C VAL A 306 -4.77 -1.96 -15.05
N ALA A 307 -3.72 -1.88 -15.88
CA ALA A 307 -3.48 -0.70 -16.72
C ALA A 307 -4.56 -0.49 -17.79
N LYS A 308 -5.13 -1.57 -18.37
CA LYS A 308 -6.21 -1.52 -19.38
C LYS A 308 -7.60 -1.36 -18.78
N GLU A 309 -7.81 -1.73 -17.52
CA GLU A 309 -9.08 -1.53 -16.80
C GLU A 309 -9.39 -0.05 -16.52
N ASN A 310 -8.42 0.85 -16.70
CA ASN A 310 -8.65 2.29 -16.90
C ASN A 310 -9.45 2.62 -18.17
N GLY A 311 -9.84 1.62 -18.96
CA GLY A 311 -11.14 1.59 -19.63
C GLY A 311 -11.26 2.36 -20.94
N CYS A 312 -10.27 3.17 -21.30
CA CYS A 312 -10.17 3.78 -22.61
C CYS A 312 -8.71 4.06 -22.98
N THR A 313 -8.21 3.43 -24.05
CA THR A 313 -6.86 3.69 -24.58
C THR A 313 -6.87 4.68 -25.76
N LEU A 314 -7.92 5.50 -25.86
CA LEU A 314 -7.92 6.64 -26.78
C LEU A 314 -6.82 7.63 -26.39
N PRO A 315 -6.09 8.21 -27.37
CA PRO A 315 -5.13 9.27 -27.07
C PRO A 315 -5.83 10.50 -26.48
N LEU A 316 -5.09 11.32 -25.74
CA LEU A 316 -5.61 12.55 -25.10
C LEU A 316 -6.41 13.44 -26.08
N ALA A 317 -5.93 13.58 -27.32
CA ALA A 317 -6.66 14.27 -28.39
C ALA A 317 -8.07 13.71 -28.66
N GLY A 318 -8.24 12.39 -28.61
CA GLY A 318 -9.53 11.71 -28.78
C GLY A 318 -10.48 11.97 -27.61
N LEU A 319 -9.96 11.91 -26.37
CA LEU A 319 -10.71 12.24 -25.15
C LEU A 319 -11.12 13.73 -25.14
N PHE A 320 -10.22 14.63 -25.54
CA PHE A 320 -10.47 16.06 -25.67
C PHE A 320 -11.58 16.36 -26.70
N ILE A 321 -11.51 15.74 -27.89
CA ILE A 321 -12.59 15.81 -28.89
C ILE A 321 -13.90 15.36 -28.26
N MET A 322 -13.93 14.18 -27.63
CA MET A 322 -15.16 13.61 -27.09
C MET A 322 -15.80 14.53 -26.03
N ARG A 323 -14.98 15.13 -25.16
CA ARG A 323 -15.40 16.08 -24.12
C ARG A 323 -15.89 17.43 -24.67
N TYR A 324 -15.29 17.95 -25.75
CA TYR A 324 -15.49 19.33 -26.20
C TYR A 324 -16.07 19.52 -27.61
N HIS A 325 -16.43 18.46 -28.34
CA HIS A 325 -17.02 18.55 -29.70
C HIS A 325 -18.32 19.36 -29.80
N SER A 326 -19.01 19.56 -28.67
CA SER A 326 -20.22 20.37 -28.56
C SER A 326 -19.95 21.82 -28.11
N PHE A 327 -18.69 22.19 -27.79
CA PHE A 327 -18.35 23.51 -27.25
C PHE A 327 -18.06 24.54 -28.35
N TYR A 328 -19.06 24.77 -29.23
CA TYR A 328 -18.95 25.67 -30.38
C TYR A 328 -18.47 27.10 -30.06
N PRO A 329 -18.86 27.75 -28.94
CA PRO A 329 -18.28 29.03 -28.55
C PRO A 329 -16.75 29.04 -28.49
N LEU A 330 -16.13 27.94 -28.03
CA LEU A 330 -14.68 27.79 -28.02
C LEU A 330 -14.13 27.50 -29.43
N HIS A 331 -14.54 26.38 -30.04
CA HIS A 331 -13.88 25.84 -31.23
C HIS A 331 -14.42 26.36 -32.58
N LYS A 332 -15.35 27.31 -32.56
CA LYS A 332 -15.87 27.98 -33.77
C LYS A 332 -15.88 29.50 -33.64
N GLU A 333 -16.36 30.03 -32.51
CA GLU A 333 -16.50 31.47 -32.29
C GLU A 333 -15.27 32.11 -31.57
N GLY A 334 -14.31 31.30 -31.09
CA GLY A 334 -13.05 31.77 -30.50
C GLY A 334 -13.13 32.28 -29.06
N ALA A 335 -14.28 32.15 -28.41
CA ALA A 335 -14.49 32.53 -27.02
C ALA A 335 -13.77 31.59 -26.03
N TYR A 336 -13.68 31.97 -24.76
CA TYR A 336 -13.10 31.15 -23.66
C TYR A 336 -11.62 30.73 -23.79
N SER A 337 -10.92 31.17 -24.84
CA SER A 337 -9.49 30.90 -25.08
C SER A 337 -8.52 31.41 -24.00
N HIS A 338 -9.00 32.23 -23.07
CA HIS A 338 -8.28 32.68 -21.86
C HIS A 338 -8.29 31.65 -20.72
N LEU A 339 -9.15 30.62 -20.77
CA LEU A 339 -9.20 29.52 -19.79
C LEU A 339 -8.34 28.31 -20.21
N MET A 340 -7.83 28.31 -21.45
CA MET A 340 -7.06 27.20 -22.02
C MET A 340 -5.62 27.18 -21.51
N ASN A 341 -5.12 26.02 -21.11
CA ASN A 341 -3.69 25.76 -20.95
C ASN A 341 -3.03 25.42 -22.31
N ASP A 342 -1.74 25.07 -22.32
CA ASP A 342 -1.02 24.76 -23.57
C ASP A 342 -1.44 23.42 -24.19
N GLU A 343 -1.81 22.42 -23.39
CA GLU A 343 -2.32 21.14 -23.86
C GLU A 343 -3.70 21.30 -24.54
N ASP A 344 -4.59 22.12 -23.97
CA ASP A 344 -5.87 22.46 -24.58
C ASP A 344 -5.67 23.11 -25.95
N ARG A 345 -4.67 24.01 -26.07
CA ARG A 345 -4.32 24.70 -27.32
C ARG A 345 -3.77 23.71 -28.34
N GLU A 346 -2.96 22.76 -27.91
CA GLU A 346 -2.48 21.70 -28.79
C GLU A 346 -3.63 20.81 -29.27
N ASN A 347 -4.50 20.35 -28.37
CA ASN A 347 -5.59 19.43 -28.71
C ASN A 347 -6.74 20.08 -29.50
N LEU A 348 -6.92 21.40 -29.38
CA LEU A 348 -7.90 22.16 -30.18
C LEU A 348 -7.69 21.99 -31.69
N LYS A 349 -6.45 21.77 -32.17
CA LYS A 349 -6.17 21.49 -33.60
C LYS A 349 -6.90 20.24 -34.10
N TRP A 350 -6.99 19.20 -33.26
CA TRP A 350 -7.66 17.95 -33.57
C TRP A 350 -9.19 18.11 -33.54
N LEU A 351 -9.70 18.90 -32.60
CA LEU A 351 -11.12 19.25 -32.53
C LEU A 351 -11.60 20.04 -33.76
N HIS A 352 -10.83 21.00 -34.26
CA HIS A 352 -11.14 21.69 -35.53
C HIS A 352 -11.14 20.77 -36.76
N ILE A 353 -10.30 19.71 -36.75
CA ILE A 353 -10.30 18.69 -37.80
C ILE A 353 -11.56 17.81 -37.68
N PHE A 354 -11.84 17.28 -36.49
CA PHE A 354 -12.98 16.42 -36.22
C PHE A 354 -14.33 17.09 -36.53
N ASN A 355 -14.51 18.35 -36.11
CA ASN A 355 -15.79 19.07 -36.25
C ASN A 355 -16.26 19.16 -37.71
N LYS A 356 -15.35 19.19 -38.70
CA LYS A 356 -15.69 19.15 -40.13
C LYS A 356 -16.39 17.84 -40.49
N TYR A 357 -15.93 16.71 -39.96
CA TYR A 357 -16.50 15.39 -40.23
C TYR A 357 -17.83 15.21 -39.49
N ASP A 358 -17.92 15.57 -38.21
CA ASP A 358 -19.20 15.52 -37.48
C ASP A 358 -20.27 16.42 -38.15
N LEU A 359 -19.94 17.65 -38.50
CA LEU A 359 -20.93 18.59 -39.04
C LEU A 359 -21.37 18.23 -40.47
N TYR A 360 -20.43 17.91 -41.36
CA TYR A 360 -20.72 17.80 -42.80
C TYR A 360 -20.88 16.37 -43.34
N SER A 361 -20.66 15.32 -42.55
CA SER A 361 -20.97 13.93 -42.96
C SER A 361 -22.46 13.59 -42.93
N LYS A 362 -23.28 14.43 -42.28
CA LYS A 362 -24.74 14.25 -42.10
C LYS A 362 -25.44 14.26 -43.46
N SER A 363 -25.91 13.08 -43.90
CA SER A 363 -26.43 12.82 -45.25
C SER A 363 -27.76 12.05 -45.23
N LYS A 364 -28.53 12.17 -46.31
CA LYS A 364 -29.70 11.30 -46.58
C LYS A 364 -29.31 9.90 -47.07
N VAL A 365 -28.07 9.73 -47.54
CA VAL A 365 -27.51 8.43 -47.92
C VAL A 365 -26.99 7.76 -46.65
N LEU A 366 -27.57 6.60 -46.30
CA LEU A 366 -27.19 5.84 -45.11
C LEU A 366 -25.91 5.04 -45.33
N VAL A 367 -25.13 4.86 -44.26
CA VAL A 367 -23.99 3.95 -44.25
C VAL A 367 -24.50 2.51 -44.13
N ASP A 368 -23.95 1.61 -44.94
CA ASP A 368 -24.15 0.16 -44.78
C ASP A 368 -23.42 -0.32 -43.51
N VAL A 369 -24.19 -0.48 -42.44
CA VAL A 369 -23.67 -0.80 -41.09
C VAL A 369 -22.96 -2.15 -41.07
N GLU A 370 -23.56 -3.20 -41.64
CA GLU A 370 -22.96 -4.54 -41.60
C GLU A 370 -21.67 -4.62 -42.41
N LYS A 371 -21.55 -3.84 -43.49
CA LYS A 371 -20.30 -3.72 -44.26
C LYS A 371 -19.15 -3.07 -43.47
N VAL A 372 -19.44 -2.07 -42.62
CA VAL A 372 -18.39 -1.36 -41.85
C VAL A 372 -18.15 -1.93 -40.45
N LYS A 373 -19.09 -2.71 -39.93
CA LYS A 373 -19.09 -3.28 -38.58
C LYS A 373 -17.81 -4.05 -38.21
N PRO A 374 -17.21 -4.93 -39.05
CA PRO A 374 -15.97 -5.62 -38.69
C PRO A 374 -14.80 -4.67 -38.41
N TYR A 375 -14.70 -3.57 -39.18
CA TYR A 375 -13.67 -2.55 -38.97
C TYR A 375 -13.86 -1.84 -37.63
N TYR A 376 -15.05 -1.30 -37.37
CA TYR A 376 -15.32 -0.58 -36.12
C TYR A 376 -15.29 -1.49 -34.90
N GLN A 377 -15.69 -2.76 -35.02
CA GLN A 377 -15.56 -3.77 -33.96
C GLN A 377 -14.11 -3.95 -33.54
N SER A 378 -13.17 -4.08 -34.50
CA SER A 378 -11.73 -4.18 -34.20
C SER A 378 -11.16 -2.92 -33.54
N LEU A 379 -11.73 -1.73 -33.81
CA LEU A 379 -11.35 -0.49 -33.14
C LEU A 379 -11.92 -0.42 -31.71
N ILE A 380 -13.15 -0.89 -31.50
CA ILE A 380 -13.76 -0.98 -30.16
C ILE A 380 -12.95 -1.92 -29.28
N GLU A 381 -12.62 -3.12 -29.78
CA GLU A 381 -11.79 -4.11 -29.08
C GLU A 381 -10.36 -3.61 -28.79
N LYS A 382 -9.83 -2.70 -29.63
CA LYS A 382 -8.52 -2.08 -29.41
C LYS A 382 -8.57 -0.98 -28.34
N TYR A 383 -9.61 -0.14 -28.33
CA TYR A 383 -9.63 1.10 -27.56
C TYR A 383 -10.51 1.08 -26.29
N PHE A 384 -11.36 0.06 -26.12
CA PHE A 384 -12.29 -0.06 -25.00
C PHE A 384 -12.31 -1.50 -24.44
N PRO A 385 -12.61 -1.70 -23.15
CA PRO A 385 -12.82 -3.03 -22.58
C PRO A 385 -14.05 -3.69 -23.20
N ALA A 386 -14.03 -5.02 -23.27
CA ALA A 386 -15.09 -5.83 -23.89
C ALA A 386 -16.49 -5.65 -23.26
N LYS A 387 -16.57 -5.08 -22.05
CA LYS A 387 -17.81 -4.65 -21.41
C LYS A 387 -17.61 -3.28 -20.76
N LEU A 388 -18.48 -2.33 -21.10
CA LEU A 388 -18.54 -1.00 -20.50
C LEU A 388 -19.66 -0.95 -19.45
N LYS A 389 -19.46 -0.12 -18.42
CA LYS A 389 -20.53 0.34 -17.52
C LYS A 389 -21.11 1.62 -18.12
N TRP A 390 -22.44 1.75 -18.10
CA TRP A 390 -23.21 2.83 -18.72
C TRP A 390 -24.09 3.53 -17.68
#